data_AF-A0A484N0Q7-F1
#
_entry.id   AF-A0A484N0Q7-F1
#
_cell.length_a   1.000
_cell.length_b   1.000
_cell.length_c   1.000
_cell.angle_alpha   90.00
_cell.angle_beta   90.00
_cell.angle_gamma   90.00
#
_symmetry.space_group_name_H-M   'P 1'
#
loop_
_entity.id
_entity.type
_entity.pdbx_description
1 polymer ?
#
loop_
_entity_poly.entity_id
_entity_poly.type
_entity_poly.pdbx_seq_one_letter_code
_entity_poly.pdbx_strand_id
1 'polypeptide(L)'
;MNKETNQEQSHLEWDLLSFLPCGPRSTAQHKAAMEAFVAKLFAAISSLKAAYAELQISQFPYNSGAVQSADLAVVGELKSISELKRRFLKNQVGEDKDQNTKGILFLQGNKSLNMNKETNQEQSHLEWDLLSFLPCGPRSTAQHKAAMEAFVAKLFAAISSLKAAYAELQISQFPFNSEAVQSADLAVVGELKSISELKRRFLKNQVDSSSPPHVSLMISEIREQQSLMKTYEITMRKMQGEIERKTAMASSLRSELEEIAAGNRSLEGKMNAAAGSFDGVGFSDVNTRDFVAVLQYAVRSVRHFVKHLVRNMEAAHWDIDGATAAIHKTASFRKKSHRAFAFESFVCREMFTGFEDPCFSVQSDPCSSPEKQRTFFFDQFKQLRSASAAQFLKQNPSSVFARFLKAKYLHLVHPKMEYSFSGNLTQRKTVNSGDFPETDFFGAFSEMGRRVWLLHCLAFSFNQHVGVFQVRKGAKFSEVYMESVTDEIFPGAGEFRAAFTVVPGFKLGKMVVQSQVYLSPVKN
;
A
#
# COMPACT_ATOMS: atom_id res chain seq x y z
N MET A 1 -2.59 -5.91 -58.69
CA MET A 1 -3.99 -5.59 -58.33
C MET A 1 -3.93 -4.59 -57.18
N ASN A 2 -3.61 -3.32 -57.42
CA ASN A 2 -4.44 -2.23 -57.99
C ASN A 2 -5.75 -2.11 -57.19
N LYS A 3 -6.12 -1.01 -56.52
CA LYS A 3 -5.81 0.44 -56.57
C LYS A 3 -5.94 0.97 -55.12
N GLU A 4 -5.11 1.84 -54.52
CA GLU A 4 -4.61 3.16 -54.91
C GLU A 4 -5.69 4.27 -54.93
N THR A 5 -5.40 5.34 -54.18
CA THR A 5 -5.72 6.78 -54.38
C THR A 5 -6.74 7.50 -53.46
N ASN A 6 -6.15 8.27 -52.54
CA ASN A 6 -6.11 9.74 -52.46
C ASN A 6 -7.23 10.60 -51.83
N GLN A 7 -6.72 11.71 -51.26
CA GLN A 7 -7.31 12.97 -50.78
C GLN A 7 -7.86 12.93 -49.34
N GLU A 8 -7.48 13.81 -48.41
CA GLU A 8 -6.89 15.16 -48.47
C GLU A 8 -6.25 15.48 -47.10
N GLN A 9 -5.01 15.99 -47.06
CA GLN A 9 -4.73 17.40 -46.74
C GLN A 9 -5.60 18.02 -45.63
N SER A 10 -5.10 18.01 -44.38
CA SER A 10 -5.40 19.09 -43.41
C SER A 10 -4.35 19.22 -42.29
N HIS A 11 -3.14 18.72 -42.50
CA HIS A 11 -1.98 19.00 -41.66
C HIS A 11 -1.09 19.91 -42.50
N LEU A 12 -1.09 21.21 -42.21
CA LEU A 12 -0.24 22.32 -42.74
C LEU A 12 -1.00 23.62 -43.13
N GLU A 13 -2.08 24.00 -42.42
CA GLU A 13 -2.68 25.34 -42.61
C GLU A 13 -3.07 26.07 -41.31
N TRP A 14 -2.37 25.79 -40.19
CA TRP A 14 -2.62 26.49 -38.92
C TRP A 14 -1.53 27.49 -38.50
N ASP A 15 -0.48 27.68 -39.32
CA ASP A 15 0.65 28.55 -39.00
C ASP A 15 0.66 29.92 -39.72
N LEU A 16 -0.38 30.26 -40.49
CA LEU A 16 -0.44 31.54 -41.23
C LEU A 16 -1.29 32.65 -40.57
N LEU A 17 -1.88 32.41 -39.40
CA LEU A 17 -2.57 33.45 -38.62
C LEU A 17 -1.92 33.76 -37.26
N SER A 18 -0.80 33.11 -36.93
CA SER A 18 -0.10 33.26 -35.64
C SER A 18 1.03 34.30 -35.65
N PHE A 19 1.36 34.90 -36.79
CA PHE A 19 2.39 35.94 -36.88
C PHE A 19 1.95 37.14 -37.72
N LEU A 20 1.21 38.05 -37.10
CA LEU A 20 1.24 39.46 -37.46
C LEU A 20 1.55 40.29 -36.20
N PRO A 21 2.56 41.18 -36.24
CA PRO A 21 2.85 42.07 -35.13
C PRO A 21 1.64 43.00 -34.90
N CYS A 22 1.07 42.95 -33.69
CA CYS A 22 -0.05 43.83 -33.31
C CYS A 22 0.44 45.27 -33.19
N GLY A 23 0.29 46.05 -34.26
CA GLY A 23 -0.02 47.48 -34.13
C GLY A 23 -1.42 47.69 -33.52
N PRO A 24 -1.83 48.93 -33.22
CA PRO A 24 -3.13 49.20 -32.59
C PRO A 24 -4.25 48.58 -33.41
N ARG A 25 -4.92 47.55 -32.85
CA ARG A 25 -6.01 46.82 -33.51
C ARG A 25 -7.07 47.80 -33.93
N SER A 26 -7.46 47.77 -35.20
CA SER A 26 -8.65 48.51 -35.63
C SER A 26 -9.88 47.98 -34.88
N THR A 27 -10.84 48.85 -34.57
CA THR A 27 -12.08 48.52 -33.86
C THR A 27 -12.85 47.35 -34.50
N ALA A 28 -12.72 47.16 -35.82
CA ALA A 28 -13.28 46.06 -36.57
C ALA A 28 -12.64 44.70 -36.25
N GLN A 29 -11.31 44.64 -36.07
CA GLN A 29 -10.61 43.40 -35.71
C GLN A 29 -10.97 42.92 -34.30
N HIS A 30 -11.09 43.83 -33.33
CA HIS A 30 -11.53 43.48 -31.97
C HIS A 30 -12.98 42.95 -31.95
N LYS A 31 -13.88 43.57 -32.73
CA LYS A 31 -15.27 43.09 -32.88
C LYS A 31 -15.33 41.66 -33.42
N ALA A 32 -14.63 41.38 -34.54
CA ALA A 32 -14.59 40.05 -35.14
C ALA A 32 -13.98 38.99 -34.21
N ALA A 33 -12.93 39.35 -33.45
CA ALA A 33 -12.31 38.46 -32.47
C ALA A 33 -13.26 38.08 -31.32
N MET A 34 -14.04 39.05 -30.83
CA MET A 34 -15.03 38.84 -29.77
C MET A 34 -16.19 37.95 -30.24
N GLU A 35 -16.70 38.19 -31.45
CA GLU A 35 -17.75 37.36 -32.06
C GLU A 35 -17.28 35.91 -32.29
N ALA A 36 -16.05 35.74 -32.79
CA ALA A 36 -15.44 34.42 -32.95
C ALA A 36 -15.25 33.68 -31.60
N PHE A 37 -14.91 34.41 -30.53
CA PHE A 37 -14.81 33.85 -29.19
C PHE A 37 -16.16 33.37 -28.66
N VAL A 38 -17.21 34.20 -28.77
CA VAL A 38 -18.57 33.84 -28.35
C VAL A 38 -19.10 32.65 -29.16
N ALA A 39 -18.82 32.58 -30.46
CA ALA A 39 -19.15 31.44 -31.30
C ALA A 39 -18.48 30.14 -30.81
N LYS A 40 -17.19 30.19 -30.46
CA LYS A 40 -16.45 29.05 -29.87
C LYS A 40 -17.04 28.61 -28.53
N LEU A 41 -17.43 29.54 -27.67
CA LEU A 41 -18.11 29.21 -26.40
C LEU A 41 -19.45 28.51 -26.65
N PHE A 42 -20.28 29.01 -27.57
CA PHE A 42 -21.55 28.37 -27.89
C PHE A 42 -21.40 26.98 -28.53
N ALA A 43 -20.33 26.74 -29.28
CA ALA A 43 -20.00 25.41 -29.79
C ALA A 43 -19.72 24.44 -28.64
N ALA A 44 -18.83 24.81 -27.70
CA ALA A 44 -18.51 23.99 -26.52
C ALA A 44 -19.75 23.73 -25.64
N ILE A 45 -20.62 24.71 -25.45
CA ILE A 45 -21.87 24.53 -24.69
C ILE A 45 -22.85 23.59 -25.43
N SER A 46 -22.82 23.59 -26.77
CA SER A 46 -23.64 22.67 -27.56
C SER A 46 -23.14 21.22 -27.38
N SER A 47 -21.82 21.01 -27.36
CA SER A 47 -21.21 19.71 -27.01
C SER A 47 -21.55 19.28 -25.59
N LEU A 48 -21.46 20.19 -24.62
CA LEU A 48 -21.84 19.95 -23.22
C LEU A 48 -23.30 19.49 -23.10
N LYS A 49 -24.21 20.15 -23.82
CA LYS A 49 -25.64 19.79 -23.83
C LYS A 49 -25.88 18.40 -24.42
N ALA A 50 -25.14 18.02 -25.45
CA ALA A 50 -25.20 16.68 -26.04
C ALA A 50 -24.69 15.62 -25.05
N ALA A 51 -23.52 15.83 -24.44
CA ALA A 51 -22.96 14.93 -23.43
C ALA A 51 -23.90 14.78 -22.22
N TYR A 52 -24.54 15.86 -21.78
CA TYR A 52 -25.51 15.80 -20.69
C TYR A 52 -26.79 15.04 -21.09
N ALA A 53 -27.25 15.14 -22.34
CA ALA A 53 -28.38 14.35 -22.82
C ALA A 53 -28.04 12.86 -22.86
N GLU A 54 -26.83 12.49 -23.31
CA GLU A 54 -26.34 11.10 -23.26
C GLU A 54 -26.25 10.57 -21.83
N LEU A 55 -25.85 11.42 -20.88
CA LEU A 55 -25.84 11.07 -19.45
C LEU A 55 -27.25 10.73 -18.97
N GLN A 56 -28.26 11.52 -19.33
CA GLN A 56 -29.66 11.27 -18.94
C GLN A 56 -30.23 10.00 -19.59
N ILE A 57 -29.93 9.75 -20.87
CA ILE A 57 -30.35 8.52 -21.57
C ILE A 57 -29.70 7.29 -20.93
N SER A 58 -28.43 7.38 -20.57
CA SER A 58 -27.67 6.29 -19.95
C SER A 58 -28.14 5.92 -18.54
N GLN A 59 -28.93 6.78 -17.90
CA GLN A 59 -29.55 6.49 -16.60
C GLN A 59 -30.80 5.60 -16.73
N PHE A 60 -31.41 5.49 -17.92
CA PHE A 60 -32.66 4.74 -18.13
C PHE A 60 -32.67 3.94 -19.45
N PRO A 61 -32.37 2.63 -19.44
CA PRO A 61 -32.02 1.80 -18.27
C PRO A 61 -30.59 2.07 -17.78
N TYR A 62 -30.38 1.96 -16.46
CA TYR A 62 -29.10 2.29 -15.83
C TYR A 62 -27.94 1.45 -16.39
N ASN A 63 -26.98 2.12 -17.02
CA ASN A 63 -25.75 1.51 -17.51
C ASN A 63 -24.54 2.20 -16.89
N SER A 64 -23.89 1.56 -15.92
CA SER A 64 -22.75 2.13 -15.19
C SER A 64 -21.59 2.57 -16.09
N GLY A 65 -21.29 1.84 -17.16
CA GLY A 65 -20.19 2.19 -18.08
C GLY A 65 -20.53 3.39 -18.95
N ALA A 66 -21.76 3.42 -19.47
CA ALA A 66 -22.24 4.55 -20.28
C ALA A 66 -22.39 5.83 -19.44
N VAL A 67 -22.89 5.72 -18.20
CA VAL A 67 -22.99 6.85 -17.25
C VAL A 67 -21.60 7.42 -16.93
N GLN A 68 -20.60 6.57 -16.64
CA GLN A 68 -19.23 7.03 -16.39
C GLN A 68 -18.61 7.71 -17.62
N SER A 69 -18.81 7.16 -18.81
CA SER A 69 -18.32 7.75 -20.06
C SER A 69 -18.96 9.11 -20.33
N ALA A 70 -20.28 9.22 -20.19
CA ALA A 70 -21.01 10.46 -20.39
C ALA A 70 -20.66 11.53 -19.33
N ASP A 71 -20.49 11.13 -18.06
CA ASP A 71 -20.04 12.03 -16.99
C ASP A 71 -18.64 12.60 -17.30
N LEU A 72 -17.70 11.74 -17.71
CA LEU A 72 -16.37 12.16 -18.13
C LEU A 72 -16.41 13.16 -19.31
N ALA A 73 -17.32 12.95 -20.27
CA ALA A 73 -17.52 13.88 -21.38
C ALA A 73 -18.04 15.24 -20.90
N VAL A 74 -19.05 15.26 -20.02
CA VAL A 74 -19.59 16.49 -19.42
C VAL A 74 -18.50 17.26 -18.65
N VAL A 75 -17.73 16.57 -17.82
CA VAL A 75 -16.61 17.16 -17.06
C VAL A 75 -15.51 17.68 -18.00
N GLY A 76 -15.22 16.95 -19.07
CA GLY A 76 -14.28 17.36 -20.12
C GLY A 76 -14.69 18.69 -20.79
N GLU A 77 -15.95 18.81 -21.19
CA GLU A 77 -16.48 20.04 -21.80
C GLU A 77 -16.48 21.22 -20.82
N LEU A 78 -16.87 21.01 -19.56
CA LEU A 78 -16.79 22.03 -18.51
C LEU A 78 -15.34 22.53 -18.29
N LYS A 79 -14.35 21.65 -18.45
CA LYS A 79 -12.93 21.99 -18.37
C LYS A 79 -12.49 22.82 -19.57
N SER A 80 -12.89 22.43 -20.78
CA SER A 80 -12.63 23.19 -22.02
C SER A 80 -13.21 24.60 -21.95
N ILE A 81 -14.44 24.74 -21.46
CA ILE A 81 -15.10 26.05 -21.25
C ILE A 81 -14.34 26.89 -20.20
N SER A 82 -13.90 26.27 -19.11
CA SER A 82 -13.09 26.94 -18.07
C SER A 82 -11.75 27.46 -18.64
N GLU A 83 -11.14 26.72 -19.57
CA GLU A 83 -9.91 27.14 -20.25
C GLU A 83 -10.15 28.28 -21.24
N LEU A 84 -11.23 28.23 -22.01
CA LEU A 84 -11.64 29.32 -22.90
C LEU A 84 -11.84 30.62 -22.13
N LYS A 85 -12.52 30.58 -20.98
CA LYS A 85 -12.67 31.72 -20.08
C LYS A 85 -11.33 32.28 -19.60
N ARG A 86 -10.40 31.40 -19.20
CA ARG A 86 -9.05 31.81 -18.76
C ARG A 86 -8.27 32.50 -19.88
N ARG A 87 -8.33 31.97 -21.11
CA ARG A 87 -7.68 32.58 -22.29
C ARG A 87 -8.28 33.95 -22.60
N PHE A 88 -9.60 34.08 -22.51
CA PHE A 88 -10.30 35.36 -22.69
C PHE A 88 -9.84 36.43 -21.69
N LEU A 89 -9.83 36.10 -20.39
CA LEU A 89 -9.40 37.01 -19.34
C LEU A 89 -7.92 37.41 -19.51
N LYS A 90 -7.04 36.48 -19.89
CA LYS A 90 -5.62 36.77 -20.15
C LYS A 90 -5.42 37.76 -21.31
N ASN A 91 -6.25 37.66 -22.35
CA ASN A 91 -6.19 38.55 -23.51
C ASN A 91 -6.70 39.96 -23.20
N GLN A 92 -7.67 40.11 -22.28
CA GLN A 92 -8.17 41.40 -21.80
C GLN A 92 -7.11 42.16 -20.97
N VAL A 93 -6.40 41.47 -20.07
CA VAL A 93 -5.36 42.07 -19.21
C VAL A 93 -4.11 42.53 -19.99
N GLY A 94 -3.90 42.01 -21.20
CA GLY A 94 -2.79 42.42 -22.07
C GLY A 94 -2.99 43.76 -22.79
N GLU A 95 -4.23 44.24 -22.96
CA GLU A 95 -4.55 45.48 -23.69
C GLU A 95 -4.52 46.74 -22.79
N ASP A 96 -4.54 46.59 -21.45
CA ASP A 96 -4.71 47.69 -20.48
C ASP A 96 -3.41 48.33 -19.96
N LYS A 97 -2.24 47.99 -20.51
CA LYS A 97 -0.96 48.57 -20.04
C LYS A 97 -0.70 50.01 -20.49
N ASP A 98 -1.46 50.52 -21.46
CA ASP A 98 -1.24 51.84 -22.07
C ASP A 98 -2.29 52.90 -21.71
N GLN A 99 -3.30 52.60 -20.88
CA GLN A 99 -4.26 53.61 -20.39
C GLN A 99 -4.39 53.56 -18.86
N ASN A 100 -4.11 54.69 -18.23
CA ASN A 100 -4.21 54.94 -16.79
C ASN A 100 -5.69 54.99 -16.32
N THR A 101 -6.43 53.91 -16.51
CA THR A 101 -7.80 53.76 -16.01
C THR A 101 -7.85 52.53 -15.12
N LYS A 102 -7.55 52.71 -13.83
CA LYS A 102 -7.86 51.74 -12.78
C LYS A 102 -9.38 51.65 -12.65
N GLY A 103 -10.01 50.79 -13.45
CA GLY A 103 -11.45 50.62 -13.45
C GLY A 103 -11.85 49.18 -13.77
N ILE A 104 -12.03 48.40 -12.70
CA ILE A 104 -12.87 47.18 -12.67
C ILE A 104 -12.33 45.98 -13.45
N LEU A 105 -11.26 45.37 -12.93
CA LEU A 105 -10.96 43.94 -13.14
C LEU A 105 -10.01 43.46 -12.02
N PHE A 106 -10.45 43.63 -10.76
CA PHE A 106 -9.90 42.80 -9.70
C PHE A 106 -10.48 41.41 -9.91
N LEU A 107 -9.69 40.44 -10.39
CA LEU A 107 -9.77 39.03 -9.99
C LEU A 107 -8.55 38.28 -10.53
N GLN A 108 -7.41 38.51 -9.87
CA GLN A 108 -6.28 37.60 -9.90
C GLN A 108 -6.25 36.88 -8.56
N GLY A 109 -6.60 35.58 -8.58
CA GLY A 109 -6.68 34.75 -7.38
C GLY A 109 -6.49 33.27 -7.64
N ASN A 110 -5.61 32.90 -8.58
CA ASN A 110 -5.03 31.54 -8.65
C ASN A 110 -3.56 31.61 -8.23
N LYS A 111 -3.33 31.76 -6.93
CA LYS A 111 -2.07 31.37 -6.29
C LYS A 111 -2.38 30.25 -5.33
N SER A 112 -1.72 29.11 -5.57
CA SER A 112 -1.59 28.00 -4.65
C SER A 112 -1.22 28.55 -3.26
N LEU A 113 -2.18 28.59 -2.34
CA LEU A 113 -1.92 28.95 -0.96
C LEU A 113 -1.42 27.70 -0.23
N ASN A 114 -0.09 27.66 -0.12
CA ASN A 114 0.64 26.93 0.89
C ASN A 114 0.22 27.51 2.26
N MET A 115 -0.49 26.72 3.06
CA MET A 115 -0.90 27.09 4.41
C MET A 115 0.31 27.04 5.32
N ASN A 116 0.89 28.21 5.60
CA ASN A 116 1.65 28.50 6.82
C ASN A 116 1.92 30.01 6.89
N LYS A 117 1.09 30.73 7.65
CA LYS A 117 1.47 31.75 8.65
C LYS A 117 0.24 32.50 9.14
N GLU A 118 0.07 32.48 10.46
CA GLU A 118 -0.76 33.39 11.23
C GLU A 118 -0.25 34.84 11.08
N THR A 119 -1.16 35.82 11.05
CA THR A 119 -1.29 36.91 12.05
C THR A 119 -2.19 38.05 11.55
N ASN A 120 -3.13 38.44 12.43
CA ASN A 120 -3.64 39.77 12.79
C ASN A 120 -4.12 40.79 11.72
N GLN A 121 -5.43 41.06 11.81
CA GLN A 121 -6.04 42.37 12.12
C GLN A 121 -5.67 43.57 11.26
N GLU A 122 -6.61 44.01 10.41
CA GLU A 122 -6.94 45.44 10.27
C GLU A 122 -8.31 45.61 9.59
N GLN A 123 -9.20 46.33 10.28
CA GLN A 123 -10.44 46.90 9.74
C GLN A 123 -10.11 48.15 8.93
N SER A 124 -10.69 48.30 7.74
CA SER A 124 -10.95 49.64 7.19
C SER A 124 -12.19 49.63 6.28
N HIS A 125 -13.24 50.24 6.82
CA HIS A 125 -14.12 51.22 6.19
C HIS A 125 -13.95 51.43 4.67
N LEU A 126 -15.01 51.16 3.90
CA LEU A 126 -15.17 51.71 2.55
C LEU A 126 -16.52 52.42 2.46
N GLU A 127 -16.42 53.74 2.57
CA GLU A 127 -17.43 54.74 2.25
C GLU A 127 -17.65 54.75 0.73
N TRP A 128 -18.92 54.71 0.30
CA TRP A 128 -19.29 54.68 -1.11
C TRP A 128 -19.37 56.10 -1.68
N ASP A 129 -18.31 56.56 -2.34
CA ASP A 129 -18.41 57.77 -3.18
C ASP A 129 -18.81 57.40 -4.61
N LEU A 130 -20.13 57.45 -4.82
CA LEU A 130 -20.78 57.62 -6.10
C LEU A 130 -20.46 59.04 -6.64
N LEU A 131 -20.18 59.13 -7.95
CA LEU A 131 -20.06 60.33 -8.80
C LEU A 131 -18.65 60.91 -8.97
N SER A 132 -17.98 60.54 -10.06
CA SER A 132 -17.52 61.51 -11.08
C SER A 132 -16.81 60.82 -12.25
N PHE A 133 -16.87 61.47 -13.41
CA PHE A 133 -16.13 61.23 -14.67
C PHE A 133 -16.80 60.36 -15.75
N LEU A 134 -17.71 61.01 -16.49
CA LEU A 134 -17.87 60.80 -17.94
C LEU A 134 -16.72 61.50 -18.70
N PRO A 135 -16.22 60.88 -19.78
CA PRO A 135 -15.89 61.63 -20.99
C PRO A 135 -16.76 61.16 -22.17
N CYS A 136 -17.38 62.13 -22.84
CA CYS A 136 -18.09 61.96 -24.10
C CYS A 136 -17.08 61.83 -25.28
N GLY A 137 -17.09 60.69 -25.96
CA GLY A 137 -16.40 60.39 -27.24
C GLY A 137 -17.27 59.43 -28.09
N PRO A 138 -16.92 59.13 -29.37
CA PRO A 138 -17.88 58.76 -30.43
C PRO A 138 -18.77 57.56 -30.03
N ARG A 139 -20.07 57.83 -29.92
CA ARG A 139 -21.05 57.04 -29.13
C ARG A 139 -21.34 55.61 -29.63
N SER A 140 -21.10 55.24 -30.89
CA SER A 140 -21.63 53.96 -31.42
C SER A 140 -20.73 52.73 -31.18
N THR A 141 -19.42 52.88 -31.26
CA THR A 141 -18.47 51.73 -31.18
C THR A 141 -18.11 51.36 -29.74
N ALA A 142 -17.95 52.36 -28.86
CA ALA A 142 -17.69 52.16 -27.44
C ALA A 142 -18.90 51.54 -26.70
N GLN A 143 -20.12 51.94 -27.06
CA GLN A 143 -21.34 51.36 -26.50
C GLN A 143 -21.51 49.89 -26.89
N HIS A 144 -21.25 49.54 -28.15
CA HIS A 144 -21.27 48.16 -28.62
C HIS A 144 -20.19 47.29 -27.94
N LYS A 145 -18.98 47.84 -27.72
CA LYS A 145 -17.91 47.14 -26.98
C LYS A 145 -18.38 46.82 -25.55
N ALA A 146 -18.87 47.82 -24.81
CA ALA A 146 -19.36 47.63 -23.44
C ALA A 146 -20.58 46.69 -23.36
N ALA A 147 -21.50 46.76 -24.33
CA ALA A 147 -22.65 45.86 -24.40
C ALA A 147 -22.21 44.40 -24.64
N MET A 148 -21.21 44.18 -25.49
CA MET A 148 -20.66 42.86 -25.76
C MET A 148 -19.92 42.27 -24.55
N GLU A 149 -19.13 43.09 -23.84
CA GLU A 149 -18.49 42.68 -22.58
C GLU A 149 -19.52 42.30 -21.52
N ALA A 150 -20.58 43.10 -21.37
CA ALA A 150 -21.70 42.78 -20.47
C ALA A 150 -22.43 41.48 -20.87
N PHE A 151 -22.54 41.19 -22.17
CA PHE A 151 -23.11 39.95 -22.68
C PHE A 151 -22.21 38.73 -22.38
N VAL A 152 -20.90 38.86 -22.57
CA VAL A 152 -19.93 37.80 -22.25
C VAL A 152 -19.91 37.52 -20.75
N ALA A 153 -19.98 38.55 -19.90
CA ALA A 153 -20.09 38.37 -18.45
C ALA A 153 -21.37 37.62 -18.05
N LYS A 154 -22.52 37.95 -18.64
CA LYS A 154 -23.78 37.19 -18.44
C LYS A 154 -23.63 35.72 -18.82
N LEU A 155 -22.95 35.45 -19.94
CA LEU A 155 -22.69 34.09 -20.40
C LEU A 155 -21.79 33.32 -19.44
N PHE A 156 -20.72 33.95 -18.93
CA PHE A 156 -19.84 33.33 -17.93
C PHE A 156 -20.52 33.10 -16.60
N ALA A 157 -21.39 34.01 -16.15
CA ALA A 157 -22.19 33.82 -14.96
C ALA A 157 -23.10 32.59 -15.09
N ALA A 158 -23.82 32.46 -16.21
CA ALA A 158 -24.69 31.31 -16.48
C ALA A 158 -23.91 29.98 -16.58
N ILE A 159 -22.74 29.98 -17.23
CA ILE A 159 -21.84 28.81 -17.27
C ILE A 159 -21.35 28.43 -15.87
N SER A 160 -21.04 29.42 -15.03
CA SER A 160 -20.58 29.17 -13.66
C SER A 160 -21.70 28.59 -12.80
N SER A 161 -22.93 29.11 -12.96
CA SER A 161 -24.12 28.54 -12.31
C SER A 161 -24.42 27.12 -12.80
N LEU A 162 -24.29 26.85 -14.11
CA LEU A 162 -24.41 25.50 -14.69
C LEU A 162 -23.40 24.52 -14.08
N LYS A 163 -22.13 24.95 -13.94
CA LYS A 163 -21.07 24.13 -13.34
C LYS A 163 -21.37 23.80 -11.86
N ALA A 164 -21.86 24.78 -11.10
CA ALA A 164 -22.24 24.58 -9.72
C ALA A 164 -23.43 23.61 -9.59
N ALA A 165 -24.46 23.76 -10.44
CA ALA A 165 -25.61 22.86 -10.48
C ALA A 165 -25.21 21.42 -10.87
N TYR A 166 -24.30 21.26 -11.83
CA TYR A 166 -23.78 19.95 -12.20
C TYR A 166 -22.96 19.31 -11.07
N ALA A 167 -22.14 20.09 -10.37
CA ALA A 167 -21.40 19.60 -9.20
C ALA A 167 -22.35 19.17 -8.07
N GLU A 168 -23.47 19.88 -7.88
CA GLU A 168 -24.51 19.52 -6.93
C GLU A 168 -25.24 18.22 -7.30
N LEU A 169 -25.51 18.02 -8.59
CA LEU A 169 -26.06 16.78 -9.12
C LEU A 169 -25.14 15.59 -8.80
N GLN A 170 -23.83 15.76 -9.04
CA GLN A 170 -22.81 14.73 -8.80
C GLN A 170 -22.73 14.31 -7.33
N ILE A 171 -22.72 15.25 -6.40
CA ILE A 171 -22.65 14.91 -4.96
C ILE A 171 -23.97 14.33 -4.42
N SER A 172 -25.10 14.63 -5.05
CA SER A 172 -26.43 14.14 -4.62
C SER A 172 -26.70 12.70 -5.06
N GLN A 173 -25.90 12.16 -5.97
CA GLN A 173 -25.99 10.77 -6.40
C GLN A 173 -25.34 9.81 -5.40
N PHE A 174 -24.43 10.29 -4.53
CA PHE A 174 -23.67 9.45 -3.59
C PHE A 174 -23.45 10.15 -2.24
N PRO A 175 -24.24 9.84 -1.20
CA PRO A 175 -25.37 8.89 -1.17
C PRO A 175 -26.59 9.41 -1.95
N PHE A 176 -27.34 8.51 -2.60
CA PHE A 176 -28.46 8.87 -3.47
C PHE A 176 -29.57 9.59 -2.71
N ASN A 177 -29.82 10.85 -3.07
CA ASN A 177 -30.93 11.65 -2.57
C ASN A 177 -31.83 12.09 -3.75
N SER A 178 -33.02 11.49 -3.85
CA SER A 178 -33.95 11.75 -4.96
C SER A 178 -34.35 13.21 -5.09
N GLU A 179 -34.61 13.90 -3.99
CA GLU A 179 -35.04 15.31 -3.99
C GLU A 179 -33.90 16.23 -4.42
N ALA A 180 -32.71 16.01 -3.89
CA ALA A 180 -31.52 16.79 -4.23
C ALA A 180 -31.08 16.56 -5.69
N VAL A 181 -31.15 15.33 -6.18
CA VAL A 181 -30.88 14.99 -7.59
C VAL A 181 -31.88 15.69 -8.50
N GLN A 182 -33.19 15.63 -8.21
CA GLN A 182 -34.21 16.29 -9.02
C GLN A 182 -34.05 17.81 -9.03
N SER A 183 -33.79 18.42 -7.87
CA SER A 183 -33.55 19.87 -7.75
C SER A 183 -32.32 20.31 -8.54
N ALA A 184 -31.21 19.57 -8.44
CA ALA A 184 -29.99 19.86 -9.18
C ALA A 184 -30.16 19.66 -10.70
N ASP A 185 -30.88 18.63 -11.12
CA ASP A 185 -31.22 18.38 -12.52
C ASP A 185 -32.03 19.53 -13.12
N LEU A 186 -33.09 19.96 -12.42
CA LEU A 186 -33.90 21.12 -12.81
C LEU A 186 -33.06 22.39 -12.92
N ALA A 187 -32.10 22.60 -12.01
CA ALA A 187 -31.17 23.72 -12.07
C ALA A 187 -30.24 23.64 -13.31
N VAL A 188 -29.67 22.47 -13.62
CA VAL A 188 -28.85 22.26 -14.82
C VAL A 188 -29.66 22.56 -16.09
N VAL A 189 -30.88 22.01 -16.19
CA VAL A 189 -31.78 22.25 -17.33
C VAL A 189 -32.17 23.73 -17.43
N GLY A 190 -32.42 24.39 -16.29
CA GLY A 190 -32.71 25.82 -16.22
C GLY A 190 -31.58 26.68 -16.76
N GLU A 191 -30.34 26.40 -16.37
CA GLU A 191 -29.17 27.13 -16.86
C GLU A 191 -28.89 26.87 -18.35
N LEU A 192 -29.06 25.63 -18.82
CA LEU A 192 -28.97 25.31 -20.25
C LEU A 192 -30.03 26.05 -21.08
N LYS A 193 -31.25 26.23 -20.55
CA LYS A 193 -32.29 27.07 -21.17
C LYS A 193 -31.87 28.54 -21.19
N SER A 194 -31.38 29.08 -20.08
CA SER A 194 -30.87 30.46 -20.01
C SER A 194 -29.75 30.71 -21.03
N ILE A 195 -28.80 29.79 -21.17
CA ILE A 195 -27.72 29.90 -22.17
C ILE A 195 -28.26 29.81 -23.59
N SER A 196 -29.26 28.96 -23.84
CA SER A 196 -29.93 28.86 -25.14
C SER A 196 -30.62 30.17 -25.53
N GLU A 197 -31.23 30.87 -24.56
CA GLU A 197 -31.79 32.20 -24.79
C GLU A 197 -30.72 33.25 -25.10
N LEU A 198 -29.59 33.22 -24.41
CA LEU A 198 -28.44 34.10 -24.71
C LEU A 198 -27.93 33.84 -26.13
N LYS A 199 -27.79 32.58 -26.55
CA LYS A 199 -27.43 32.20 -27.93
C LYS A 199 -28.40 32.77 -28.95
N ARG A 200 -29.71 32.67 -28.69
CA ARG A 200 -30.76 33.23 -29.57
C ARG A 200 -30.67 34.75 -29.67
N ARG A 201 -30.39 35.45 -28.57
CA ARG A 201 -30.22 36.92 -28.56
C ARG A 201 -28.98 37.33 -29.36
N PHE A 202 -27.87 36.61 -29.20
CA PHE A 202 -26.64 36.83 -29.97
C PHE A 202 -26.88 36.67 -31.48
N LEU A 203 -27.53 35.59 -31.91
CA LEU A 203 -27.83 35.34 -33.33
C LEU A 203 -28.77 36.38 -33.96
N LYS A 204 -29.65 37.00 -33.15
CA LYS A 204 -30.55 38.08 -33.60
C LYS A 204 -29.92 39.48 -33.50
N ASN A 205 -28.62 39.58 -33.19
CA ASN A 205 -27.91 40.84 -32.91
C ASN A 205 -28.57 41.69 -31.80
N GLN A 206 -29.26 41.05 -30.85
CA GLN A 206 -29.91 41.70 -29.70
C GLN A 206 -28.99 41.65 -28.47
N VAL A 207 -27.80 42.23 -28.62
CA VAL A 207 -26.79 42.30 -27.55
C VAL A 207 -27.07 43.46 -26.59
N ASP A 208 -27.79 44.48 -27.07
CA ASP A 208 -28.19 45.64 -26.29
C ASP A 208 -29.20 45.22 -25.22
N SER A 209 -28.75 45.25 -23.97
CA SER A 209 -29.59 44.98 -22.80
C SER A 209 -30.42 46.22 -22.46
N SER A 210 -31.64 46.03 -21.96
CA SER A 210 -32.47 47.12 -21.42
C SER A 210 -31.84 47.82 -20.21
N SER A 211 -30.89 47.17 -19.54
CA SER A 211 -30.11 47.69 -18.41
C SER A 211 -28.77 48.28 -18.88
N PRO A 212 -28.26 49.34 -18.24
CA PRO A 212 -26.92 49.87 -18.52
C PRO A 212 -25.82 48.79 -18.47
N PRO A 213 -24.85 48.79 -19.41
CA PRO A 213 -23.81 47.76 -19.49
C PRO A 213 -23.03 47.56 -18.18
N HIS A 214 -22.70 48.65 -17.48
CA HIS A 214 -21.98 48.60 -16.19
C HIS A 214 -22.76 47.88 -15.09
N VAL A 215 -24.08 48.12 -14.98
CA VAL A 215 -24.95 47.42 -14.02
C VAL A 215 -25.06 45.94 -14.37
N SER A 216 -25.17 45.61 -15.66
CA SER A 216 -25.20 44.23 -16.15
C SER A 216 -23.90 43.47 -15.84
N LEU A 217 -22.75 44.13 -15.98
CA LEU A 217 -21.44 43.56 -15.64
C LEU A 217 -21.38 43.23 -14.15
N MET A 218 -21.72 44.18 -13.28
CA MET A 218 -21.67 44.00 -11.83
C MET A 218 -22.60 42.87 -11.35
N ILE A 219 -23.84 42.80 -11.85
CA ILE A 219 -24.79 41.72 -11.51
C ILE A 219 -24.26 40.35 -11.96
N SER A 220 -23.65 40.29 -13.15
CA SER A 220 -23.09 39.05 -13.69
C SER A 220 -21.89 38.58 -12.86
N GLU A 221 -21.04 39.51 -12.44
CA GLU A 221 -19.91 39.23 -11.56
C GLU A 221 -20.36 38.71 -10.20
N ILE A 222 -21.35 39.36 -9.58
CA ILE A 222 -21.93 38.88 -8.30
C ILE A 222 -22.46 37.45 -8.44
N ARG A 223 -23.20 37.18 -9.51
CA ARG A 223 -23.74 35.83 -9.77
C ARG A 223 -22.63 34.80 -10.01
N GLU A 224 -21.57 35.18 -10.69
CA GLU A 224 -20.39 34.34 -10.88
C GLU A 224 -19.74 34.00 -9.53
N GLN A 225 -19.49 35.01 -8.68
CA GLN A 225 -18.90 34.80 -7.36
C GLN A 225 -19.77 33.90 -6.48
N GLN A 226 -21.09 34.09 -6.49
CA GLN A 226 -22.03 33.21 -5.78
C GLN A 226 -21.94 31.76 -6.28
N SER A 227 -21.82 31.56 -7.59
CA SER A 227 -21.67 30.23 -8.19
C SER A 227 -20.34 29.57 -7.81
N LEU A 228 -19.26 30.36 -7.71
CA LEU A 228 -17.96 29.89 -7.23
C LEU A 228 -18.01 29.48 -5.76
N MET A 229 -18.61 30.31 -4.89
CA MET A 229 -18.82 29.99 -3.48
C MET A 229 -19.57 28.66 -3.32
N LYS A 230 -20.68 28.48 -4.05
CA LYS A 230 -21.45 27.23 -4.05
C LYS A 230 -20.60 26.02 -4.47
N THR A 231 -19.70 26.19 -5.44
CA THR A 231 -18.78 25.12 -5.88
C THR A 231 -17.78 24.74 -4.78
N TYR A 232 -17.25 25.73 -4.04
CA TYR A 232 -16.38 25.46 -2.89
C TYR A 232 -17.11 24.76 -1.76
N GLU A 233 -18.33 25.18 -1.43
CA GLU A 233 -19.18 24.52 -0.43
C GLU A 233 -19.46 23.05 -0.80
N ILE A 234 -19.76 22.76 -2.07
CA ILE A 234 -19.94 21.40 -2.58
C ILE A 234 -18.65 20.57 -2.41
N THR A 235 -17.50 21.15 -2.76
CA THR A 235 -16.20 20.48 -2.63
C THR A 235 -15.85 20.21 -1.16
N MET A 236 -16.15 21.16 -0.28
CA MET A 236 -15.95 21.03 1.17
C MET A 236 -16.80 19.89 1.73
N ARG A 237 -18.10 19.82 1.38
CA ARG A 237 -18.99 18.71 1.78
C ARG A 237 -18.45 17.35 1.31
N LYS A 238 -17.97 17.26 0.07
CA LYS A 238 -17.36 16.02 -0.47
C LYS A 238 -16.13 15.58 0.32
N MET A 239 -15.22 16.51 0.63
CA MET A 239 -14.01 16.21 1.39
C MET A 239 -14.33 15.81 2.84
N GLN A 240 -15.31 16.46 3.45
CA GLN A 240 -15.78 16.14 4.79
C GLN A 240 -16.30 14.69 4.87
N GLY A 241 -17.12 14.26 3.91
CA GLY A 241 -17.58 12.87 3.84
C GLY A 241 -16.45 11.86 3.64
N GLU A 242 -15.42 12.19 2.85
CA GLU A 242 -14.23 11.34 2.71
C GLU A 242 -13.41 11.22 3.99
N ILE A 243 -13.33 12.30 4.78
CA ILE A 243 -12.68 12.28 6.10
C ILE A 243 -13.45 11.34 7.04
N GLU A 244 -14.77 11.50 7.14
CA GLU A 244 -15.63 10.67 8.00
C GLU A 244 -15.58 9.18 7.63
N ARG A 245 -15.60 8.87 6.33
CA ARG A 245 -15.45 7.49 5.84
C ARG A 245 -14.11 6.89 6.24
N LYS A 246 -13.01 7.64 6.08
CA LYS A 246 -11.67 7.17 6.42
C LYS A 246 -11.45 7.06 7.93
N THR A 247 -12.02 7.96 8.73
CA THR A 247 -11.93 7.87 10.20
C THR A 247 -12.72 6.67 10.72
N ALA A 248 -13.89 6.37 10.17
CA ALA A 248 -14.65 5.16 10.50
C ALA A 248 -13.90 3.85 10.12
N MET A 249 -13.24 3.83 8.95
CA MET A 249 -12.40 2.70 8.57
C MET A 249 -11.19 2.54 9.51
N ALA A 250 -10.55 3.65 9.89
CA ALA A 250 -9.41 3.64 10.80
C ALA A 250 -9.80 3.17 12.21
N SER A 251 -10.96 3.58 12.73
CA SER A 251 -11.44 3.10 14.03
C SER A 251 -11.78 1.60 14.00
N SER A 252 -12.41 1.12 12.93
CA SER A 252 -12.68 -0.31 12.73
C SER A 252 -11.40 -1.14 12.70
N LEU A 253 -10.39 -0.73 11.93
CA LEU A 253 -9.10 -1.43 11.87
C LEU A 253 -8.34 -1.40 13.21
N ARG A 254 -8.43 -0.30 13.97
CA ARG A 254 -7.86 -0.22 15.32
C ARG A 254 -8.54 -1.21 16.27
N SER A 255 -9.87 -1.31 16.22
CA SER A 255 -10.61 -2.29 17.01
C SER A 255 -10.21 -3.73 16.69
N GLU A 256 -10.05 -4.06 15.40
CA GLU A 256 -9.61 -5.40 14.95
C GLU A 256 -8.18 -5.70 15.44
N LEU A 257 -7.27 -4.72 15.38
CA LEU A 257 -5.92 -4.85 15.93
C LEU A 257 -5.93 -5.07 17.45
N GLU A 258 -6.77 -4.36 18.18
CA GLU A 258 -6.92 -4.53 19.63
C GLU A 258 -7.48 -5.91 19.98
N GLU A 259 -8.44 -6.42 19.21
CA GLU A 259 -8.99 -7.77 19.37
C GLU A 259 -7.95 -8.85 19.09
N ILE A 260 -7.19 -8.74 17.99
CA ILE A 260 -6.09 -9.65 17.67
C ILE A 260 -5.01 -9.57 18.74
N ALA A 261 -4.65 -8.38 19.22
CA ALA A 261 -3.67 -8.20 20.28
C ALA A 261 -4.16 -8.81 21.60
N ALA A 262 -5.44 -8.66 21.95
CA ALA A 262 -6.04 -9.30 23.11
C ALA A 262 -6.06 -10.83 22.98
N GLY A 263 -6.40 -11.34 21.79
CA GLY A 263 -6.31 -12.77 21.46
C GLY A 263 -4.90 -13.31 21.61
N ASN A 264 -3.90 -12.59 21.09
CA ASN A 264 -2.48 -12.93 21.22
C ASN A 264 -2.04 -12.92 22.69
N ARG A 265 -2.40 -11.91 23.48
CA ARG A 265 -2.11 -11.89 24.94
C ARG A 265 -2.76 -13.05 25.67
N SER A 266 -3.99 -13.44 25.30
CA SER A 266 -4.67 -14.60 25.88
C SER A 266 -3.97 -15.91 25.51
N LEU A 267 -3.58 -16.07 24.24
CA LEU A 267 -2.83 -17.23 23.76
C LEU A 267 -1.44 -17.29 24.40
N GLU A 268 -0.76 -16.15 24.55
CA GLU A 268 0.51 -16.05 25.25
C GLU A 268 0.35 -16.38 26.73
N GLY A 269 -0.70 -15.90 27.40
CA GLY A 269 -1.02 -16.27 28.78
C GLY A 269 -1.28 -17.78 28.94
N LYS A 270 -2.04 -18.38 28.02
CA LYS A 270 -2.25 -19.85 27.98
C LYS A 270 -0.95 -20.60 27.67
N MET A 271 -0.10 -20.05 26.81
CA MET A 271 1.20 -20.61 26.46
C MET A 271 2.18 -20.52 27.64
N ASN A 272 2.18 -19.42 28.39
CA ASN A 272 2.98 -19.22 29.61
C ASN A 272 2.42 -19.96 30.83
N ALA A 273 1.12 -20.28 30.82
CA ALA A 273 0.51 -21.17 31.82
C ALA A 273 0.81 -22.65 31.49
N ALA A 274 0.82 -23.02 30.21
CA ALA A 274 1.18 -24.37 29.74
C ALA A 274 2.70 -24.62 29.76
N ALA A 275 3.50 -23.57 29.55
CA ALA A 275 4.94 -23.54 29.72
C ALA A 275 5.24 -22.62 30.89
N GLY A 276 5.21 -23.17 32.11
CA GLY A 276 5.34 -22.42 33.37
C GLY A 276 6.30 -21.22 33.28
N SER A 277 5.83 -20.08 33.76
CA SER A 277 6.57 -18.82 33.82
C SER A 277 7.99 -19.01 34.37
N PHE A 278 8.99 -18.85 33.49
CA PHE A 278 10.41 -18.89 33.86
C PHE A 278 10.93 -17.59 34.45
N ASP A 279 10.08 -16.58 34.63
CA ASP A 279 10.52 -15.22 34.91
C ASP A 279 10.93 -14.97 36.37
N GLY A 280 11.02 -16.04 37.18
CA GLY A 280 11.51 -15.99 38.55
C GLY A 280 12.45 -17.13 38.94
N VAL A 281 12.95 -17.94 37.99
CA VAL A 281 13.71 -19.16 38.33
C VAL A 281 15.16 -18.82 38.66
N GLY A 282 15.46 -18.78 39.96
CA GLY A 282 16.82 -18.87 40.49
C GLY A 282 17.48 -20.20 40.13
N PHE A 283 18.80 -20.26 40.26
CA PHE A 283 19.70 -21.36 39.87
C PHE A 283 19.31 -22.77 40.40
N SER A 284 18.38 -22.85 41.37
CA SER A 284 17.94 -24.06 42.06
C SER A 284 16.66 -24.71 41.51
N ASP A 285 15.90 -24.04 40.63
CA ASP A 285 14.55 -24.50 40.22
C ASP A 285 14.39 -24.78 38.72
N VAL A 286 15.46 -24.78 37.92
CA VAL A 286 15.37 -25.19 36.51
C VAL A 286 15.01 -26.68 36.46
N ASN A 287 13.74 -26.96 36.21
CA ASN A 287 13.16 -28.27 36.36
C ASN A 287 13.36 -29.07 35.07
N THR A 288 13.29 -30.38 35.19
CA THR A 288 13.33 -31.29 34.05
C THR A 288 12.19 -31.03 33.03
N ARG A 289 11.05 -30.47 33.48
CA ARG A 289 9.94 -30.02 32.62
C ARG A 289 10.34 -28.87 31.70
N ASP A 290 11.24 -28.03 32.17
CA ASP A 290 11.69 -26.84 31.47
C ASP A 290 12.47 -27.18 30.22
N PHE A 291 13.32 -28.21 30.35
CA PHE A 291 14.04 -28.79 29.23
C PHE A 291 13.08 -29.30 28.14
N VAL A 292 12.01 -29.99 28.53
CA VAL A 292 11.01 -30.50 27.57
C VAL A 292 10.31 -29.34 26.86
N ALA A 293 9.93 -28.28 27.58
CA ALA A 293 9.30 -27.10 26.98
C ALA A 293 10.24 -26.40 25.98
N VAL A 294 11.50 -26.14 26.36
CA VAL A 294 12.50 -25.52 25.48
C VAL A 294 12.82 -26.42 24.28
N LEU A 295 12.87 -27.74 24.47
CA LEU A 295 13.03 -28.70 23.38
C LEU A 295 11.86 -28.64 22.40
N GLN A 296 10.62 -28.58 22.88
CA GLN A 296 9.45 -28.42 22.01
C GLN A 296 9.52 -27.12 21.21
N TYR A 297 9.98 -26.01 21.79
CA TYR A 297 10.20 -24.76 21.05
C TYR A 297 11.28 -24.89 19.99
N ALA A 298 12.40 -25.56 20.30
CA ALA A 298 13.46 -25.83 19.33
C ALA A 298 12.95 -26.69 18.16
N VAL A 299 12.23 -27.78 18.44
CA VAL A 299 11.64 -28.65 17.42
C VAL A 299 10.61 -27.92 16.55
N ARG A 300 9.74 -27.09 17.15
CA ARG A 300 8.79 -26.25 16.39
C ARG A 300 9.51 -25.28 15.46
N SER A 301 10.59 -24.66 15.92
CA SER A 301 11.40 -23.74 15.11
C SER A 301 12.12 -24.46 13.98
N VAL A 302 12.63 -25.68 14.23
CA VAL A 302 13.17 -26.56 13.18
C VAL A 302 12.11 -26.86 12.11
N ARG A 303 10.89 -27.26 12.51
CA ARG A 303 9.80 -27.51 11.55
C ARG A 303 9.45 -26.28 10.73
N HIS A 304 9.48 -25.10 11.34
CA HIS A 304 9.23 -23.84 10.63
C HIS A 304 10.32 -23.55 9.60
N PHE A 305 11.60 -23.70 9.98
CA PHE A 305 12.71 -23.58 9.05
C PHE A 305 12.65 -24.62 7.92
N VAL A 306 12.31 -25.88 8.22
CA VAL A 306 12.15 -26.94 7.22
C VAL A 306 11.07 -26.57 6.19
N LYS A 307 9.94 -26.00 6.63
CA LYS A 307 8.91 -25.49 5.70
C LYS A 307 9.47 -24.39 4.81
N HIS A 308 10.25 -23.46 5.36
CA HIS A 308 10.92 -22.43 4.56
C HIS A 308 11.95 -23.03 3.58
N LEU A 309 12.75 -24.00 4.02
CA LEU A 309 13.72 -24.69 3.18
C LEU A 309 13.05 -25.38 2.00
N VAL A 310 12.00 -26.18 2.24
CA VAL A 310 11.28 -26.91 1.19
C VAL A 310 10.63 -25.93 0.19
N ARG A 311 10.02 -24.83 0.66
CA ARG A 311 9.46 -23.80 -0.23
C ARG A 311 10.52 -23.17 -1.14
N ASN A 312 11.71 -22.90 -0.62
CA ASN A 312 12.82 -22.37 -1.43
C ASN A 312 13.33 -23.42 -2.43
N MET A 313 13.37 -24.69 -2.05
CA MET A 313 13.70 -25.79 -2.98
C MET A 313 12.68 -25.91 -4.10
N GLU A 314 11.38 -25.85 -3.80
CA GLU A 314 10.31 -25.88 -4.79
C GLU A 314 10.38 -24.68 -5.74
N ALA A 315 10.61 -23.48 -5.22
CA ALA A 315 10.79 -22.26 -6.01
C ALA A 315 12.02 -22.33 -6.93
N ALA A 316 13.09 -23.02 -6.50
CA ALA A 316 14.28 -23.27 -7.28
C ALA A 316 14.17 -24.51 -8.20
N HIS A 317 12.97 -25.08 -8.36
CA HIS A 317 12.70 -26.27 -9.17
C HIS A 317 13.57 -27.49 -8.82
N TRP A 318 13.89 -27.67 -7.54
CA TRP A 318 14.61 -28.87 -7.09
C TRP A 318 13.71 -30.11 -7.14
N ASP A 319 14.30 -31.24 -7.49
CA ASP A 319 13.65 -32.54 -7.35
C ASP A 319 13.56 -32.94 -5.88
N ILE A 320 12.40 -32.69 -5.28
CA ILE A 320 12.11 -33.03 -3.88
C ILE A 320 12.17 -34.54 -3.65
N ASP A 321 11.77 -35.35 -4.63
CA ASP A 321 11.81 -36.80 -4.53
C ASP A 321 13.26 -37.30 -4.51
N GLY A 322 14.09 -36.83 -5.45
CA GLY A 322 15.53 -37.06 -5.46
C GLY A 322 16.24 -36.59 -4.19
N ALA A 323 15.86 -35.42 -3.66
CA ALA A 323 16.43 -34.88 -2.42
C ALA A 323 16.08 -35.75 -1.20
N THR A 324 14.83 -36.22 -1.08
CA THR A 324 14.43 -37.12 0.01
C THR A 324 15.15 -38.47 -0.06
N ALA A 325 15.34 -39.01 -1.28
CA ALA A 325 16.10 -40.23 -1.51
C ALA A 325 17.59 -40.04 -1.20
N ALA A 326 18.16 -38.85 -1.43
CA ALA A 326 19.54 -38.55 -1.05
C ALA A 326 19.74 -38.51 0.46
N ILE A 327 18.77 -38.00 1.23
CA ILE A 327 18.82 -37.98 2.70
C ILE A 327 18.66 -39.40 3.26
N HIS A 328 17.62 -40.12 2.81
CA HIS A 328 17.29 -41.48 3.27
C HIS A 328 17.06 -42.42 2.09
N LYS A 329 18.15 -43.06 1.62
CA LYS A 329 18.20 -43.91 0.40
C LYS A 329 17.17 -45.04 0.33
N THR A 330 16.57 -45.44 1.44
CA THR A 330 15.67 -46.60 1.53
C THR A 330 14.32 -46.26 2.16
N ALA A 331 14.00 -45.00 2.39
CA ALA A 331 12.76 -44.62 3.05
C ALA A 331 11.60 -44.67 2.03
N SER A 332 10.66 -45.59 2.23
CA SER A 332 9.39 -45.58 1.51
C SER A 332 8.36 -44.78 2.32
N PHE A 333 7.94 -43.63 1.80
CA PHE A 333 6.93 -42.80 2.46
C PHE A 333 5.52 -43.29 2.14
N ARG A 334 4.68 -43.44 3.18
CA ARG A 334 3.27 -43.82 3.00
C ARG A 334 2.44 -42.74 2.30
N LYS A 335 2.70 -41.47 2.62
CA LYS A 335 2.07 -40.29 2.04
C LYS A 335 3.13 -39.36 1.47
N LYS A 336 2.81 -38.64 0.38
CA LYS A 336 3.70 -37.61 -0.17
C LYS A 336 4.01 -36.51 0.86
N SER A 337 3.07 -36.18 1.74
CA SER A 337 3.26 -35.21 2.82
C SER A 337 4.32 -35.65 3.85
N HIS A 338 4.59 -36.95 3.99
CA HIS A 338 5.58 -37.47 4.95
C HIS A 338 7.04 -37.19 4.53
N ARG A 339 7.27 -36.73 3.30
CA ARG A 339 8.59 -36.30 2.81
C ARG A 339 9.20 -35.19 3.66
N ALA A 340 8.36 -34.33 4.25
CA ALA A 340 8.81 -33.27 5.16
C ALA A 340 9.61 -33.82 6.35
N PHE A 341 9.28 -35.01 6.85
CA PHE A 341 10.01 -35.65 7.95
C PHE A 341 11.44 -36.05 7.58
N ALA A 342 11.75 -36.28 6.30
CA ALA A 342 13.12 -36.53 5.87
C ALA A 342 13.97 -35.26 5.96
N PHE A 343 13.42 -34.11 5.56
CA PHE A 343 14.08 -32.82 5.72
C PHE A 343 14.21 -32.42 7.19
N GLU A 344 13.18 -32.66 8.00
CA GLU A 344 13.23 -32.47 9.46
C GLU A 344 14.32 -33.34 10.09
N SER A 345 14.40 -34.62 9.71
CA SER A 345 15.47 -35.54 10.13
C SER A 345 16.86 -35.02 9.75
N PHE A 346 17.05 -34.55 8.52
CA PHE A 346 18.30 -33.94 8.07
C PHE A 346 18.66 -32.72 8.92
N VAL A 347 17.77 -31.74 9.03
CA VAL A 347 18.02 -30.50 9.77
C VAL A 347 18.28 -30.79 11.25
N CYS A 348 17.48 -31.65 11.89
CA CYS A 348 17.72 -32.07 13.27
C CYS A 348 19.09 -32.72 13.42
N ARG A 349 19.47 -33.65 12.54
CA ARG A 349 20.80 -34.27 12.59
C ARG A 349 21.90 -33.23 12.51
N GLU A 350 21.84 -32.29 11.56
CA GLU A 350 22.88 -31.28 11.40
C GLU A 350 22.93 -30.30 12.59
N MET A 351 21.77 -29.86 13.09
CA MET A 351 21.70 -28.91 14.20
C MET A 351 22.11 -29.53 15.54
N PHE A 352 21.75 -30.78 15.81
CA PHE A 352 22.06 -31.48 17.06
C PHE A 352 23.37 -32.28 17.04
N THR A 353 24.08 -32.36 15.91
CA THR A 353 25.44 -32.95 15.87
C THR A 353 26.36 -32.20 16.84
N GLY A 354 27.04 -32.92 17.74
CA GLY A 354 27.96 -32.32 18.72
C GLY A 354 27.29 -31.67 19.93
N PHE A 355 26.00 -31.95 20.19
CA PHE A 355 25.25 -31.38 21.32
C PHE A 355 25.84 -31.76 22.70
N GLU A 356 26.57 -32.86 22.82
CA GLU A 356 27.23 -33.28 24.08
C GLU A 356 28.55 -32.54 24.35
N ASP A 357 29.03 -31.74 23.40
CA ASP A 357 30.25 -30.92 23.56
C ASP A 357 29.85 -29.49 23.98
N PRO A 358 30.43 -28.93 25.07
CA PRO A 358 30.14 -27.59 25.56
C PRO A 358 30.16 -26.51 24.46
N CYS A 359 31.07 -26.62 23.49
CA CYS A 359 31.23 -25.64 22.42
C CYS A 359 30.82 -26.20 21.05
N PHE A 360 30.08 -27.31 20.97
CA PHE A 360 29.84 -28.04 19.71
C PHE A 360 31.14 -28.31 18.92
N SER A 361 32.26 -28.52 19.62
CA SER A 361 33.59 -28.72 19.05
C SER A 361 34.21 -27.51 18.34
N VAL A 362 33.68 -26.29 18.57
CA VAL A 362 34.15 -25.02 17.95
C VAL A 362 35.31 -24.38 18.75
N GLN A 363 36.21 -25.20 19.31
CA GLN A 363 37.26 -24.90 20.30
C GLN A 363 36.77 -24.73 21.74
N SER A 364 37.35 -25.55 22.63
CA SER A 364 37.19 -25.49 24.08
C SER A 364 38.36 -24.74 24.71
N ASP A 365 38.07 -23.77 25.57
CA ASP A 365 39.08 -23.28 26.52
C ASP A 365 39.15 -24.30 27.68
N PRO A 366 40.24 -25.05 27.89
CA PRO A 366 40.25 -26.24 28.76
C PRO A 366 40.14 -25.96 30.27
N CYS A 367 40.04 -24.70 30.69
CA CYS A 367 40.47 -24.27 32.02
C CYS A 367 39.34 -23.73 32.93
N SER A 368 38.10 -24.19 32.77
CA SER A 368 36.98 -23.77 33.64
C SER A 368 36.49 -24.91 34.53
N SER A 369 36.25 -24.63 35.81
CA SER A 369 35.61 -25.60 36.71
C SER A 369 34.17 -25.88 36.26
N PRO A 370 33.62 -27.08 36.54
CA PRO A 370 32.25 -27.43 36.15
C PRO A 370 31.20 -26.40 36.61
N GLU A 371 31.42 -25.76 37.75
CA GLU A 371 30.51 -24.73 38.28
C GLU A 371 30.56 -23.43 37.46
N LYS A 372 31.76 -22.97 37.11
CA LYS A 372 31.94 -21.78 36.26
C LYS A 372 31.33 -22.00 34.87
N GLN A 373 31.46 -23.22 34.35
CA GLN A 373 30.86 -23.60 33.08
C GLN A 373 29.32 -23.57 33.16
N ARG A 374 28.71 -24.14 34.21
CA ARG A 374 27.26 -24.08 34.40
C ARG A 374 26.74 -22.65 34.48
N THR A 375 27.39 -21.79 35.28
CA THR A 375 27.04 -20.38 35.40
C THR A 375 27.16 -19.65 34.06
N PHE A 376 28.24 -19.89 33.31
CA PHE A 376 28.43 -19.33 31.98
C PHE A 376 27.28 -19.67 31.02
N PHE A 377 26.89 -20.95 30.92
CA PHE A 377 25.79 -21.35 30.04
C PHE A 377 24.43 -20.81 30.51
N PHE A 378 24.22 -20.71 31.82
CA PHE A 378 23.01 -20.13 32.37
C PHE A 378 22.89 -18.62 32.07
N ASP A 379 24.00 -17.88 32.18
CA ASP A 379 24.02 -16.46 31.83
C ASP A 379 23.78 -16.25 30.33
N GLN A 380 24.37 -17.09 29.48
CA GLN A 380 24.10 -17.10 28.03
C GLN A 380 22.62 -17.39 27.73
N PHE A 381 22.00 -18.33 28.44
CA PHE A 381 20.58 -18.63 28.33
C PHE A 381 19.73 -17.39 28.64
N LYS A 382 20.01 -16.69 29.76
CA LYS A 382 19.29 -15.48 30.17
C LYS A 382 19.40 -14.36 29.13
N GLN A 383 20.61 -14.11 28.62
CA GLN A 383 20.87 -13.05 27.65
C GLN A 383 20.18 -13.31 26.30
N LEU A 384 20.22 -14.55 25.81
CA LEU A 384 19.69 -14.89 24.49
C LEU A 384 18.17 -15.18 24.50
N ARG A 385 17.57 -15.42 25.68
CA ARG A 385 16.12 -15.64 25.83
C ARG A 385 15.32 -14.39 25.45
N SER A 386 15.76 -13.21 25.88
CA SER A 386 15.05 -11.93 25.71
C SER A 386 15.38 -11.20 24.41
N ALA A 387 16.42 -11.62 23.68
CA ALA A 387 16.86 -10.99 22.45
C ALA A 387 16.44 -11.77 21.19
N SER A 388 16.18 -11.05 20.09
CA SER A 388 16.07 -11.66 18.77
C SER A 388 17.45 -12.13 18.28
N ALA A 389 17.49 -13.20 17.46
CA ALA A 389 18.75 -13.72 16.93
C ALA A 389 19.54 -12.65 16.18
N ALA A 390 18.87 -11.90 15.30
CA ALA A 390 19.49 -10.83 14.51
C ALA A 390 20.06 -9.69 15.37
N GLN A 391 19.30 -9.22 16.37
CA GLN A 391 19.77 -8.16 17.26
C GLN A 391 20.97 -8.60 18.11
N PHE A 392 20.93 -9.84 18.62
CA PHE A 392 22.01 -10.38 19.43
C PHE A 392 23.30 -10.51 18.62
N LEU A 393 23.21 -10.98 17.36
CA LEU A 393 24.37 -11.12 16.47
C LEU A 393 24.99 -9.78 16.08
N LYS A 394 24.16 -8.74 15.86
CA LYS A 394 24.65 -7.38 15.61
C LYS A 394 25.45 -6.81 16.78
N GLN A 395 25.00 -7.09 18.00
CA GLN A 395 25.66 -6.62 19.23
C GLN A 395 26.88 -7.47 19.60
N ASN A 396 26.86 -8.77 19.29
CA ASN A 396 27.87 -9.73 19.73
C ASN A 396 28.36 -10.65 18.57
N PRO A 397 29.01 -10.09 17.53
CA PRO A 397 29.37 -10.83 16.32
C PRO A 397 30.42 -11.93 16.54
N SER A 398 31.22 -11.84 17.61
CA SER A 398 32.27 -12.83 17.95
C SER A 398 31.87 -13.80 19.06
N SER A 399 30.60 -13.79 19.49
CA SER A 399 30.10 -14.67 20.56
C SER A 399 30.22 -16.17 20.23
N VAL A 400 30.17 -17.03 21.25
CA VAL A 400 30.13 -18.49 21.07
C VAL A 400 28.91 -18.89 20.22
N PHE A 401 27.79 -18.21 20.44
CA PHE A 401 26.57 -18.38 19.65
C PHE A 401 26.77 -18.00 18.17
N ALA A 402 27.42 -16.87 17.89
CA ALA A 402 27.74 -16.45 16.52
C ALA A 402 28.62 -17.49 15.80
N ARG A 403 29.64 -18.02 16.48
CA ARG A 403 30.49 -19.11 15.96
C ARG A 403 29.70 -20.40 15.73
N PHE A 404 28.81 -20.77 16.64
CA PHE A 404 27.90 -21.90 16.48
C PHE A 404 27.02 -21.74 15.24
N LEU A 405 26.35 -20.60 15.08
CA LEU A 405 25.50 -20.33 13.91
C LEU A 405 26.29 -20.40 12.61
N LYS A 406 27.48 -19.80 12.56
CA LYS A 406 28.38 -19.87 11.41
C LYS A 406 28.70 -21.32 11.05
N ALA A 407 29.17 -22.12 12.01
CA ALA A 407 29.52 -23.51 11.79
C ALA A 407 28.32 -24.33 11.30
N LYS A 408 27.15 -24.18 11.94
CA LYS A 408 25.93 -24.89 11.57
C LYS A 408 25.39 -24.48 10.20
N TYR A 409 25.44 -23.19 9.86
CA TYR A 409 24.99 -22.70 8.56
C TYR A 409 25.83 -23.31 7.43
N LEU A 410 27.16 -23.25 7.58
CA LEU A 410 28.09 -23.74 6.58
C LEU A 410 28.02 -25.27 6.38
N HIS A 411 27.59 -26.00 7.41
CA HIS A 411 27.40 -27.45 7.36
C HIS A 411 26.03 -27.84 6.78
N LEU A 412 24.96 -27.15 7.19
CA LEU A 412 23.58 -27.47 6.80
C LEU A 412 23.29 -27.04 5.35
N VAL A 413 23.70 -25.83 4.97
CA VAL A 413 23.34 -25.23 3.67
C VAL A 413 24.49 -25.42 2.68
N HIS A 414 24.38 -26.42 1.81
CA HIS A 414 25.42 -26.70 0.81
C HIS A 414 25.59 -25.53 -0.18
N PRO A 415 26.80 -25.18 -0.66
CA PRO A 415 27.00 -24.09 -1.63
C PRO A 415 26.10 -24.19 -2.87
N LYS A 416 25.92 -25.39 -3.43
CA LYS A 416 24.99 -25.62 -4.56
C LYS A 416 23.53 -25.31 -4.22
N MET A 417 23.11 -25.58 -2.99
CA MET A 417 21.77 -25.27 -2.49
C MET A 417 21.56 -23.76 -2.40
N GLU A 418 22.51 -23.05 -1.80
CA GLU A 418 22.45 -21.60 -1.69
C GLU A 418 22.46 -20.90 -3.05
N TYR A 419 23.34 -21.34 -3.96
CA TYR A 419 23.39 -20.80 -5.33
C TYR A 419 22.07 -21.02 -6.07
N SER A 420 21.37 -22.14 -5.82
CA SER A 420 20.08 -22.40 -6.44
C SER A 420 18.97 -21.48 -5.92
N PHE A 421 19.02 -21.09 -4.64
CA PHE A 421 17.99 -20.24 -4.04
C PHE A 421 18.16 -18.77 -4.43
N SER A 422 19.39 -18.28 -4.49
CA SER A 422 19.68 -16.84 -4.63
C SER A 422 20.44 -16.46 -5.91
N GLY A 423 20.86 -17.44 -6.71
CA GLY A 423 21.69 -17.23 -7.91
C GLY A 423 23.12 -16.76 -7.63
N ASN A 424 23.53 -16.68 -6.36
CA ASN A 424 24.84 -16.22 -5.92
C ASN A 424 25.22 -16.86 -4.56
N LEU A 425 26.48 -16.67 -4.14
CA LEU A 425 27.02 -17.16 -2.86
C LEU A 425 27.36 -16.01 -1.90
N THR A 426 26.69 -14.86 -2.04
CA THR A 426 26.98 -13.68 -1.23
C THR A 426 26.69 -13.96 0.24
N GLN A 427 25.59 -14.67 0.53
CA GLN A 427 25.18 -15.03 1.89
C GLN A 427 26.27 -15.85 2.61
N ARG A 428 26.80 -16.90 1.97
CA ARG A 428 27.90 -17.71 2.48
C ARG A 428 29.20 -16.93 2.63
N LYS A 429 29.51 -15.99 1.73
CA LYS A 429 30.69 -15.13 1.86
C LYS A 429 30.59 -14.26 3.11
N THR A 430 29.43 -13.63 3.35
CA THR A 430 29.15 -12.84 4.56
C THR A 430 29.25 -13.70 5.82
N VAL A 431 28.66 -14.89 5.85
CA VAL A 431 28.78 -15.81 7.00
C VAL A 431 30.24 -16.26 7.21
N ASN A 432 31.00 -16.45 6.13
CA ASN A 432 32.43 -16.78 6.20
C ASN A 432 33.28 -15.62 6.75
N SER A 433 32.97 -14.36 6.44
CA SER A 433 33.66 -13.19 7.00
C SER A 433 33.37 -12.98 8.49
N GLY A 434 32.34 -13.64 9.03
CA GLY A 434 31.92 -13.49 10.43
C GLY A 434 30.76 -12.50 10.61
N ASP A 435 30.21 -12.00 9.50
CA ASP A 435 29.01 -11.17 9.49
C ASP A 435 27.76 -12.03 9.26
N PHE A 436 26.59 -11.45 9.55
CA PHE A 436 25.31 -12.15 9.48
C PHE A 436 24.36 -11.50 8.47
N PRO A 437 23.96 -12.22 7.41
CA PRO A 437 23.05 -11.72 6.38
C PRO A 437 21.66 -11.36 6.93
N GLU A 438 21.10 -10.25 6.45
CA GLU A 438 19.72 -9.82 6.74
C GLU A 438 18.74 -10.32 5.67
N THR A 439 18.80 -11.61 5.33
CA THR A 439 17.87 -12.24 4.39
C THR A 439 16.81 -13.03 5.13
N ASP A 440 15.61 -13.19 4.54
CA ASP A 440 14.52 -13.96 5.15
C ASP A 440 14.93 -15.41 5.44
N PHE A 441 15.68 -16.04 4.52
CA PHE A 441 16.19 -17.40 4.70
C PHE A 441 17.17 -17.49 5.88
N PHE A 442 18.12 -16.56 5.98
CA PHE A 442 19.06 -16.53 7.10
C PHE A 442 18.37 -16.15 8.42
N GLY A 443 17.36 -15.28 8.38
CA GLY A 443 16.52 -14.94 9.53
C GLY A 443 15.81 -16.17 10.10
N ALA A 444 15.16 -16.96 9.25
CA ALA A 444 14.54 -18.22 9.65
C ALA A 444 15.56 -19.25 10.19
N PHE A 445 16.72 -19.36 9.54
CA PHE A 445 17.81 -20.23 10.00
C PHE A 445 18.35 -19.81 11.38
N SER A 446 18.63 -18.52 11.55
CA SER A 446 19.24 -17.99 12.77
C SER A 446 18.28 -18.05 13.96
N GLU A 447 16.98 -17.87 13.76
CA GLU A 447 15.98 -18.08 14.82
C GLU A 447 15.90 -19.57 15.23
N MET A 448 15.94 -20.51 14.28
CA MET A 448 16.05 -21.94 14.59
C MET A 448 17.31 -22.25 15.37
N GLY A 449 18.46 -21.75 14.91
CA GLY A 449 19.73 -21.95 15.60
C GLY A 449 19.75 -21.34 17.00
N ARG A 450 19.09 -20.19 17.21
CA ARG A 450 18.91 -19.58 18.53
C ARG A 450 18.16 -20.50 19.48
N ARG A 451 17.06 -21.11 19.03
CA ARG A 451 16.27 -22.04 19.88
C ARG A 451 17.05 -23.30 20.23
N VAL A 452 17.83 -23.85 19.28
CA VAL A 452 18.72 -24.99 19.55
C VAL A 452 19.84 -24.61 20.52
N TRP A 453 20.41 -23.40 20.38
CA TRP A 453 21.45 -22.91 21.30
C TRP A 453 20.90 -22.68 22.71
N LEU A 454 19.69 -22.14 22.86
CA LEU A 454 19.04 -22.00 24.16
C LEU A 454 18.84 -23.36 24.85
N LEU A 455 18.42 -24.38 24.09
CA LEU A 455 18.31 -25.74 24.60
C LEU A 455 19.67 -26.30 25.06
N HIS A 456 20.74 -26.01 24.31
CA HIS A 456 22.11 -26.37 24.68
C HIS A 456 22.59 -25.68 25.95
N CYS A 457 22.41 -24.36 26.04
CA CYS A 457 22.73 -23.60 27.26
C CYS A 457 21.99 -24.17 28.47
N LEU A 458 20.72 -24.54 28.30
CA LEU A 458 19.94 -25.17 29.36
C LEU A 458 20.53 -26.54 29.76
N ALA A 459 20.85 -27.39 28.79
CA ALA A 459 21.47 -28.70 29.02
C ALA A 459 22.75 -28.61 29.85
N PHE A 460 23.61 -27.64 29.55
CA PHE A 460 24.88 -27.44 30.26
C PHE A 460 24.78 -26.60 31.54
N SER A 461 23.64 -25.98 31.80
CA SER A 461 23.37 -25.32 33.08
C SER A 461 23.00 -26.32 34.19
N PHE A 462 22.56 -27.53 33.83
CA PHE A 462 22.16 -28.55 34.79
C PHE A 462 23.34 -29.17 35.55
N ASN A 463 23.07 -29.64 36.77
CA ASN A 463 24.01 -30.43 37.56
C ASN A 463 24.15 -31.88 37.07
N GLN A 464 23.38 -32.29 36.06
CA GLN A 464 23.36 -33.65 35.52
C GLN A 464 23.69 -33.64 34.02
N HIS A 465 24.37 -34.69 33.55
CA HIS A 465 24.70 -34.85 32.14
C HIS A 465 23.43 -35.07 31.30
N VAL A 466 23.29 -34.30 30.22
CA VAL A 466 22.25 -34.47 29.22
C VAL A 466 22.83 -35.22 28.02
N GLY A 467 22.46 -36.49 27.88
CA GLY A 467 22.84 -37.30 26.72
C GLY A 467 21.85 -37.14 25.58
N VAL A 468 22.34 -37.16 24.34
CA VAL A 468 21.51 -37.17 23.14
C VAL A 468 21.61 -38.54 22.46
N PHE A 469 20.48 -39.12 22.06
CA PHE A 469 20.48 -40.41 21.38
C PHE A 469 19.63 -40.39 20.12
N GLN A 470 20.03 -41.20 19.14
CA GLN A 470 19.28 -41.40 17.91
C GLN A 470 18.99 -42.89 17.74
N VAL A 471 17.80 -43.20 17.25
CA VAL A 471 17.37 -44.56 16.99
C VAL A 471 17.99 -45.05 15.68
N ARG A 472 18.63 -46.22 15.74
CA ARG A 472 19.21 -46.86 14.55
C ARG A 472 18.09 -47.30 13.60
N LYS A 473 18.33 -47.13 12.29
CA LYS A 473 17.46 -47.66 11.25
C LYS A 473 17.27 -49.17 11.43
N GLY A 474 16.04 -49.64 11.34
CA GLY A 474 15.64 -51.04 11.51
C GLY A 474 15.46 -51.49 12.96
N ALA A 475 15.63 -50.59 13.94
CA ALA A 475 15.35 -50.89 15.34
C ALA A 475 13.84 -51.18 15.56
N LYS A 476 13.56 -52.10 16.49
CA LYS A 476 12.19 -52.38 16.94
C LYS A 476 11.62 -51.16 17.64
N PHE A 477 10.36 -50.84 17.36
CA PHE A 477 9.67 -49.74 18.02
C PHE A 477 9.52 -50.02 19.52
N SER A 478 9.86 -49.04 20.35
CA SER A 478 9.70 -49.10 21.79
C SER A 478 9.07 -47.81 22.28
N GLU A 479 7.82 -47.88 22.74
CA GLU A 479 7.08 -46.72 23.25
C GLU A 479 7.78 -46.04 24.43
N VAL A 480 8.67 -46.72 25.15
CA VAL A 480 9.41 -46.12 26.27
C VAL A 480 10.45 -45.10 25.78
N TYR A 481 11.09 -45.36 24.63
CA TYR A 481 12.21 -44.55 24.12
C TYR A 481 11.88 -43.83 22.81
N MET A 482 10.76 -44.15 22.17
CA MET A 482 10.41 -43.71 20.84
C MET A 482 8.97 -43.20 20.79
N GLU A 483 8.77 -42.11 20.06
CA GLU A 483 7.48 -41.51 19.75
C GLU A 483 7.30 -41.57 18.22
N SER A 484 6.15 -42.04 17.74
CA SER A 484 5.86 -42.05 16.30
C SER A 484 5.39 -40.68 15.85
N VAL A 485 5.97 -40.15 14.77
CA VAL A 485 5.50 -38.89 14.15
C VAL A 485 4.24 -39.05 13.30
N THR A 486 3.74 -40.28 13.17
CA THR A 486 2.51 -40.60 12.44
C THR A 486 1.50 -41.24 13.38
N ASP A 487 0.27 -40.74 13.38
CA ASP A 487 -0.82 -41.18 14.27
C ASP A 487 -1.40 -42.58 13.90
N GLU A 488 -0.89 -43.23 12.86
CA GLU A 488 -1.45 -44.45 12.24
C GLU A 488 -0.81 -45.76 12.74
N ILE A 489 -0.57 -45.88 14.05
CA ILE A 489 -0.22 -47.18 14.65
C ILE A 489 -1.54 -47.90 14.97
N PHE A 490 -2.14 -48.54 13.96
CA PHE A 490 -3.34 -49.35 14.19
C PHE A 490 -2.98 -50.63 14.96
N PRO A 491 -3.68 -50.95 16.06
CA PRO A 491 -3.51 -52.23 16.74
C PRO A 491 -3.91 -53.36 15.76
N GLY A 492 -2.95 -54.19 15.39
CA GLY A 492 -3.12 -55.31 14.44
C GLY A 492 -2.28 -55.25 13.16
N ALA A 493 -1.60 -54.14 12.88
CA ALA A 493 -0.84 -53.95 11.63
C ALA A 493 0.65 -54.37 11.71
N GLY A 494 0.96 -55.65 12.01
CA GLY A 494 2.32 -56.22 11.88
C GLY A 494 3.44 -55.58 12.75
N GLU A 495 4.68 -56.08 12.63
CA GLU A 495 5.84 -55.50 13.32
C GLU A 495 6.25 -54.18 12.62
N PHE A 496 6.34 -53.09 13.39
CA PHE A 496 6.87 -51.80 12.91
C PHE A 496 8.33 -51.63 13.31
N ARG A 497 9.12 -51.08 12.39
CA ARG A 497 10.52 -50.72 12.64
C ARG A 497 10.78 -49.25 12.36
N ALA A 498 11.69 -48.67 13.12
CA ALA A 498 12.14 -47.30 12.91
C ALA A 498 12.87 -47.21 11.56
N ALA A 499 12.30 -46.47 10.61
CA ALA A 499 12.94 -46.21 9.33
C ALA A 499 14.11 -45.24 9.51
N PHE A 500 13.86 -44.14 10.21
CA PHE A 500 14.87 -43.14 10.57
C PHE A 500 14.39 -42.29 11.75
N THR A 501 15.34 -41.64 12.43
CA THR A 501 15.09 -40.67 13.49
C THR A 501 14.74 -39.31 12.89
N VAL A 502 13.59 -38.74 13.25
CA VAL A 502 13.17 -37.38 12.87
C VAL A 502 13.74 -36.36 13.84
N VAL A 503 13.53 -36.58 15.15
CA VAL A 503 14.09 -35.75 16.22
C VAL A 503 14.84 -36.65 17.20
N PRO A 504 16.08 -36.30 17.59
CA PRO A 504 16.82 -37.08 18.58
C PRO A 504 16.08 -37.12 19.93
N GLY A 505 16.25 -38.21 20.66
CA GLY A 505 15.81 -38.32 22.05
C GLY A 505 16.88 -37.79 23.01
N PHE A 506 16.48 -37.53 24.24
CA PHE A 506 17.36 -36.99 25.27
C PHE A 506 17.27 -37.79 26.57
N LYS A 507 18.41 -37.96 27.24
CA LYS A 507 18.51 -38.63 28.54
C LYS A 507 19.03 -37.64 29.56
N LEU A 508 18.22 -37.31 30.56
CA LEU A 508 18.51 -36.36 31.63
C LEU A 508 18.42 -37.08 32.97
N GLY A 509 19.55 -37.59 33.46
CA GLY A 509 19.57 -38.42 34.66
C GLY A 509 18.69 -39.66 34.52
N LYS A 510 17.55 -39.68 35.23
CA LYS A 510 16.54 -40.76 35.19
C LYS A 510 15.42 -40.51 34.17
N MET A 511 15.25 -39.29 33.68
CA MET A 511 14.25 -38.99 32.67
C MET A 511 14.77 -39.32 31.26
N VAL A 512 13.87 -39.87 30.45
CA VAL A 512 14.06 -40.05 29.02
C VAL A 512 13.00 -39.23 28.29
N VAL A 513 13.44 -38.34 27.41
CA VAL A 513 12.59 -37.76 26.37
C VAL A 513 12.69 -38.67 25.15
N GLN A 514 11.55 -39.18 24.70
CA GLN A 514 11.47 -40.09 23.56
C GLN A 514 12.04 -39.44 22.29
N SER A 515 12.69 -40.25 21.46
CA SER A 515 13.10 -39.84 20.12
C SER A 515 11.91 -39.95 19.17
N GLN A 516 11.66 -38.91 18.39
CA GLN A 516 10.62 -38.96 17.36
C GLN A 516 11.12 -39.71 16.14
N VAL A 517 10.44 -40.78 15.78
CA VAL A 517 10.84 -41.70 14.70
C VAL A 517 9.76 -41.82 13.64
N TYR A 518 10.20 -41.97 12.40
CA TYR A 518 9.32 -42.37 11.31
C TYR A 518 9.29 -43.90 11.23
N LEU A 519 8.09 -44.49 11.27
CA LEU A 519 7.93 -45.94 11.26
C LEU A 519 7.64 -46.47 9.85
N SER A 520 8.24 -47.61 9.54
CA SER A 520 7.93 -48.39 8.33
C SER A 520 7.47 -49.80 8.74
N PRO A 521 6.43 -50.35 8.08
CA PRO A 521 6.05 -51.74 8.30
C PRO A 521 7.16 -52.67 7.81
N VAL A 522 7.41 -53.77 8.52
CA VAL A 522 8.29 -54.83 8.03
C VAL A 522 7.62 -55.49 6.82
N LYS A 523 8.27 -55.43 5.66
CA LYS A 523 7.87 -56.24 4.51
C LYS A 523 8.34 -57.67 4.79
N ASN A 524 7.39 -58.59 4.97
CA ASN A 524 7.68 -60.03 4.98
C ASN A 524 8.08 -60.50 3.59
#